data_AF-A0A8H4B2P0-F1
#
_entry.id   AF-A0A8H4B2P0-F1
#
_cell.length_a   1.000
_cell.length_b   1.000
_cell.length_c   1.000
_cell.angle_alpha   90.00
_cell.angle_beta   90.00
_cell.angle_gamma   90.00
#
_symmetry.space_group_name_H-M   'P 1'
#
loop_
_entity.id
_entity.type
_entity.pdbx_description
1 polymer ?
#
loop_
_entity_poly.entity_id
_entity_poly.type
_entity_poly.pdbx_seq_one_letter_code
_entity_poly.pdbx_strand_id
1 'polypeptide(L)'
;MNLRKRVIQFAEVLLFTLKYLDLGGVLLSKNIDILLNHCNVPLKKLLINCLKKKRHVEALIEFCMRNRTLKYLGINRYLDYWDLDDDYRKVEEYVTVIPYERIVVNC
;
A
#
# COMPACT_ATOMS: atom_id res chain seq x y z
N MET A 1 -22.40 0.82 10.94
CA MET A 1 -21.26 1.74 10.63
C MET A 1 -20.62 1.30 9.30
N ASN A 2 -20.50 2.20 8.32
CA ASN A 2 -20.04 1.91 6.95
C ASN A 2 -18.52 1.58 6.92
N LEU A 3 -18.11 0.52 6.20
CA LEU A 3 -16.71 0.11 6.07
C LEU A 3 -15.79 1.23 5.56
N ARG A 4 -16.25 2.05 4.61
CA ARG A 4 -15.48 3.20 4.09
C ARG A 4 -15.15 4.20 5.20
N LYS A 5 -16.11 4.51 6.07
CA LYS A 5 -15.89 5.43 7.21
C LYS A 5 -14.86 4.87 8.19
N ARG A 6 -14.87 3.55 8.44
CA ARG A 6 -13.87 2.89 9.29
C ARG A 6 -12.46 2.96 8.71
N VAL A 7 -12.32 2.76 7.40
CA VAL A 7 -11.01 2.84 6.72
C VAL A 7 -10.45 4.26 6.77
N ILE A 8 -11.28 5.29 6.56
CA ILE A 8 -10.87 6.69 6.66
C ILE A 8 -10.41 7.01 8.08
N GLN A 9 -11.23 6.69 9.10
CA GLN A 9 -10.87 6.92 10.50
C GLN A 9 -9.58 6.19 10.90
N PHE A 10 -9.41 4.96 10.42
CA PHE A 10 -8.18 4.20 10.65
C PHE A 10 -6.97 4.92 10.03
N ALA A 11 -7.08 5.38 8.77
CA ALA A 11 -6.01 6.10 8.08
C ALA A 11 -5.59 7.39 8.80
N GLU A 12 -6.58 8.14 9.31
CA GLU A 12 -6.36 9.42 10.00
C GLU A 12 -5.75 9.25 11.40
N VAL A 13 -5.99 8.11 12.06
CA VAL A 13 -5.46 7.81 13.40
C VAL A 13 -4.08 7.14 13.36
N LEU A 14 -3.61 6.70 12.18
CA LEU A 14 -2.28 6.11 12.06
C LEU A 14 -1.21 7.07 12.60
N LEU A 15 -0.48 6.61 13.62
CA LEU A 15 0.53 7.41 14.30
C LEU A 15 1.66 7.79 13.33
N PHE A 16 2.08 9.06 13.32
CA PHE A 16 3.22 9.56 12.54
C PHE A 16 4.53 8.76 12.74
N THR A 17 4.64 7.99 13.83
CA THR A 17 5.78 7.11 14.13
C THR A 17 5.72 5.76 13.41
N LEU A 18 4.61 5.42 12.76
CA LEU A 18 4.46 4.17 12.03
C LEU A 18 5.38 4.15 10.81
N LYS A 19 6.29 3.17 10.80
CA LYS A 19 7.27 2.98 9.71
C LYS A 19 6.92 1.81 8.79
N TYR A 20 6.12 0.87 9.28
CA TYR A 20 5.84 -0.39 8.62
C TYR A 20 4.34 -0.67 8.69
N LEU A 21 3.73 -1.04 7.57
CA LEU A 21 2.32 -1.38 7.52
C LEU A 21 2.13 -2.67 6.70
N ASP A 22 1.51 -3.68 7.30
CA ASP A 22 1.17 -4.95 6.64
C ASP A 22 -0.35 -5.07 6.46
N LEU A 23 -0.79 -5.15 5.21
CA LEU A 23 -2.19 -5.29 4.81
C LEU A 23 -2.43 -6.56 3.98
N GLY A 24 -1.52 -7.54 4.03
CA GLY A 24 -1.61 -8.77 3.24
C GLY A 24 -2.83 -9.65 3.57
N GLY A 25 -3.46 -9.44 4.73
CA GLY A 25 -4.69 -10.10 5.17
C GLY A 25 -5.96 -9.64 4.46
N VAL A 26 -6.00 -9.70 3.12
CA VAL A 26 -7.17 -9.87 2.22
C VAL A 26 -8.34 -8.85 2.26
N LEU A 27 -8.69 -8.21 3.38
CA LEU A 27 -9.87 -7.34 3.48
C LEU A 27 -9.57 -5.86 3.18
N LEU A 28 -8.40 -5.36 3.60
CA LEU A 28 -8.02 -3.95 3.39
C LEU A 28 -7.47 -3.69 1.99
N SER A 29 -6.97 -4.70 1.29
CA SER A 29 -6.48 -4.56 -0.09
C SER A 29 -7.57 -4.08 -1.06
N LYS A 30 -8.85 -4.42 -0.82
CA LYS A 30 -9.96 -3.96 -1.68
C LYS A 30 -10.18 -2.45 -1.64
N ASN A 31 -9.84 -1.81 -0.51
CA ASN A 31 -10.02 -0.38 -0.24
C ASN A 31 -8.68 0.34 -0.02
N ILE A 32 -7.59 -0.21 -0.56
CA ILE A 32 -6.24 0.34 -0.39
C ILE A 32 -6.16 1.76 -0.94
N ASP A 33 -6.89 2.07 -2.01
CA ASP A 33 -7.04 3.42 -2.55
C ASP A 33 -7.55 4.41 -1.50
N ILE A 34 -8.58 4.04 -0.74
CA ILE A 34 -9.14 4.88 0.30
C ILE A 34 -8.13 5.08 1.44
N LEU A 35 -7.46 4.00 1.84
CA LEU A 35 -6.43 4.10 2.88
C LEU A 35 -5.32 5.06 2.45
N LEU A 36 -4.72 4.83 1.29
CA LEU A 36 -3.59 5.62 0.78
C LEU A 36 -3.97 7.09 0.55
N ASN A 37 -5.19 7.38 0.10
CA ASN A 37 -5.63 8.75 -0.12
C ASN A 37 -5.74 9.57 1.16
N HIS A 38 -6.07 8.93 2.29
CA HIS A 38 -6.25 9.58 3.59
C HIS A 38 -5.05 9.40 4.55
N CYS A 39 -4.08 8.59 4.17
CA CYS A 39 -2.92 8.26 4.98
C CYS A 39 -1.78 9.26 4.74
N ASN A 40 -1.41 10.01 5.79
CA ASN A 40 -0.33 11.02 5.75
C ASN A 40 0.92 10.59 6.56
N VAL A 41 1.02 9.31 6.92
CA VAL A 41 2.17 8.80 7.69
C VAL A 41 3.40 8.58 6.80
N PRO A 42 4.61 8.88 7.29
CA PRO A 42 5.86 8.67 6.57
C PRO A 42 6.30 7.19 6.60
N LEU A 43 5.49 6.32 5.98
CA LEU A 43 5.75 4.87 5.92
C LEU A 43 7.04 4.59 5.16
N LYS A 44 7.88 3.68 5.66
CA LYS A 44 9.10 3.21 4.98
C LYS A 44 8.86 1.93 4.18
N LYS A 45 7.99 1.05 4.66
CA LYS A 45 7.65 -0.21 3.98
C LYS A 45 6.16 -0.50 4.11
N LEU A 46 5.54 -0.84 2.99
CA LEU A 46 4.14 -1.24 2.88
C LEU A 46 4.08 -2.66 2.31
N LEU A 47 3.32 -3.55 2.94
CA LEU A 47 2.97 -4.84 2.37
C LEU A 47 1.50 -4.87 2.00
N ILE A 48 1.22 -5.29 0.77
CA ILE A 48 -0.13 -5.46 0.26
C ILE A 48 -0.25 -6.78 -0.49
N ASN A 49 -1.44 -7.36 -0.48
CA ASN A 49 -1.65 -8.65 -1.10
C ASN A 49 -1.73 -8.58 -2.64
N CYS A 50 -2.30 -7.52 -3.21
CA CYS A 50 -2.49 -7.40 -4.65
C CYS A 50 -2.91 -5.97 -5.05
N LEU A 51 -2.55 -5.51 -6.25
CA LEU A 51 -3.04 -4.26 -6.87
C LEU A 51 -3.96 -4.57 -8.06
N LYS A 52 -5.13 -5.17 -7.81
CA LYS A 52 -6.01 -5.68 -8.89
C LYS A 52 -6.73 -4.62 -9.74
N LYS A 53 -6.61 -3.33 -9.42
CA LYS A 53 -7.37 -2.26 -10.07
C LYS A 53 -6.48 -1.08 -10.35
N LYS A 54 -6.64 -0.45 -11.52
CA LYS A 54 -5.94 0.78 -11.91
C LYS A 54 -5.99 1.87 -10.84
N ARG A 55 -7.15 2.09 -10.23
CA ARG A 55 -7.33 3.07 -9.12
C ARG A 55 -6.41 2.81 -7.91
N HIS A 56 -6.01 1.55 -7.67
CA HIS A 56 -5.10 1.20 -6.58
C HIS A 56 -3.67 1.62 -6.92
N VAL A 57 -3.27 1.44 -8.18
CA VAL A 57 -1.96 1.89 -8.68
C VAL A 57 -1.88 3.42 -8.66
N GLU A 58 -2.91 4.10 -9.17
CA GLU A 58 -2.97 5.57 -9.16
C GLU A 58 -2.87 6.14 -7.73
N ALA A 59 -3.65 5.62 -6.79
CA ALA A 59 -3.60 6.04 -5.39
C ALA A 59 -2.23 5.78 -4.72
N LEU A 60 -1.55 4.70 -5.12
CA LEU A 60 -0.21 4.39 -4.64
C LEU A 60 0.84 5.34 -5.20
N ILE A 61 0.80 5.65 -6.49
CA ILE A 61 1.69 6.65 -7.11
C ILE A 61 1.49 8.01 -6.43
N GLU A 62 0.24 8.45 -6.25
CA GLU A 62 -0.09 9.69 -5.53
C GLU A 62 0.40 9.67 -4.07
N PHE A 63 0.27 8.54 -3.38
CA PHE A 63 0.81 8.38 -2.04
C PHE A 63 2.34 8.50 -2.02
N CYS A 64 3.05 7.84 -2.93
CA CYS A 64 4.51 7.93 -3.04
C CYS A 64 4.97 9.37 -3.33
N MET A 65 4.28 10.08 -4.24
CA MET A 65 4.59 11.46 -4.58
C MET A 65 4.37 12.42 -3.39
N ARG A 66 3.29 12.23 -2.63
CA ARG A 66 2.97 13.02 -1.44
C ARG A 66 3.93 12.74 -0.29
N ASN A 67 4.14 11.46 0.03
CA ASN A 67 4.84 11.07 1.26
C ASN A 67 6.34 10.80 1.09
N ARG A 68 6.89 10.62 -0.12
CA ARG A 68 8.33 10.48 -0.48
C ARG A 68 9.24 9.64 0.43
N THR A 69 8.65 8.88 1.35
CA THR A 69 9.32 8.16 2.44
C THR A 69 9.17 6.66 2.29
N LEU A 70 8.22 6.22 1.45
CA LEU A 70 8.01 4.83 1.12
C LEU A 70 9.17 4.34 0.26
N LYS A 71 9.98 3.46 0.84
CA LYS A 71 11.15 2.88 0.18
C LYS A 71 10.84 1.52 -0.44
N TYR A 72 10.04 0.73 0.28
CA TYR A 72 9.76 -0.65 -0.10
C TYR A 72 8.27 -0.93 -0.18
N LEU A 73 7.88 -1.61 -1.24
CA LEU A 73 6.53 -2.11 -1.45
C LEU A 73 6.59 -3.61 -1.65
N GLY A 74 6.14 -4.39 -0.67
CA GLY A 74 6.04 -5.83 -0.82
C GLY A 74 4.67 -6.23 -1.37
N ILE A 75 4.68 -6.94 -2.49
CA ILE A 75 3.46 -7.35 -3.20
C ILE A 75 3.49 -8.86 -3.45
N ASN A 76 2.34 -9.51 -3.22
CA ASN A 76 2.20 -10.93 -3.50
C ASN A 76 1.89 -11.13 -5.00
N ARG A 77 2.97 -11.17 -5.78
CA ARG A 77 2.94 -11.33 -7.25
C ARG A 77 2.19 -12.59 -7.73
N TYR A 78 1.98 -13.60 -6.88
CA TYR A 78 1.20 -14.77 -7.25
C TYR A 78 -0.31 -14.48 -7.44
N LEU A 79 -0.82 -13.39 -6.86
CA LEU A 79 -2.23 -13.01 -6.94
C LEU A 79 -2.49 -11.85 -7.91
N ASP A 80 -1.43 -11.23 -8.41
CA ASP A 80 -1.46 -10.18 -9.41
C ASP A 80 -1.21 -10.80 -10.79
N TYR A 81 -2.28 -11.29 -11.39
CA TYR A 81 -2.23 -11.89 -12.72
C TYR A 81 -1.99 -10.81 -13.80
N TRP A 82 -0.91 -10.98 -14.57
CA TRP A 82 -0.62 -10.71 -16.00
C TRP A 82 -1.11 -9.44 -16.74
N ASP A 83 -2.11 -8.68 -16.26
CA ASP A 83 -2.72 -7.54 -17.01
C ASP A 83 -2.27 -6.15 -16.55
N LEU A 84 -1.32 -6.05 -15.61
CA LEU A 84 -0.91 -4.77 -15.00
C LEU A 84 0.59 -4.49 -15.10
N ASP A 85 1.32 -5.23 -15.93
CA ASP A 85 2.78 -5.15 -16.05
C ASP A 85 3.27 -3.71 -16.31
N ASP A 86 2.58 -2.98 -17.18
CA ASP A 86 2.90 -1.57 -17.48
C ASP A 86 2.60 -0.62 -16.31
N ASP A 87 1.55 -0.90 -15.54
CA ASP A 87 1.19 -0.09 -14.37
C ASP A 87 2.12 -0.39 -13.17
N TYR A 88 2.60 -1.64 -13.04
CA TYR A 88 3.64 -1.99 -12.07
C TYR A 88 4.96 -1.29 -12.35
N ARG A 89 5.39 -1.23 -13.61
CA ARG A 89 6.61 -0.51 -13.99
C ARG A 89 6.57 0.96 -13.60
N LYS A 90 5.41 1.61 -13.72
CA LYS A 90 5.24 3.01 -13.25
C LYS A 90 5.42 3.12 -11.74
N VAL A 91 4.92 2.16 -10.97
CA VAL A 91 5.11 2.15 -9.51
C VAL A 91 6.60 2.02 -9.14
N GLU A 92 7.34 1.21 -9.89
CA GLU A 92 8.78 1.00 -9.68
C GLU A 92 9.62 2.27 -9.87
N GLU A 93 9.11 3.27 -10.60
CA GLU A 93 9.75 4.60 -10.70
C GLU A 93 9.75 5.37 -9.38
N TYR A 94 8.81 5.06 -8.48
CA TYR A 94 8.62 5.79 -7.21
C TYR A 94 9.01 5.00 -5.96
N VAL A 95 9.01 3.67 -6.02
CA VAL A 95 9.24 2.81 -4.86
C VAL A 95 9.88 1.48 -5.28
N THR A 96 10.77 0.92 -4.47
CA THR A 96 11.33 -0.41 -4.72
C THR A 96 10.29 -1.49 -4.45
N VAL A 97 9.82 -2.14 -5.51
CA VAL A 97 8.90 -3.27 -5.40
C VAL A 97 9.68 -4.55 -5.09
N ILE A 98 9.30 -5.23 -4.01
CA ILE A 98 9.91 -6.48 -3.55
C ILE A 98 8.86 -7.59 -3.47
N PRO A 99 9.27 -8.87 -3.50
CA PRO A 99 8.36 -9.97 -3.21
C PRO A 99 7.68 -9.80 -1.85
N TYR A 100 6.44 -10.28 -1.73
CA TYR A 100 5.76 -10.31 -0.44
C TYR A 100 6.48 -11.24 0.53
N GLU A 101 7.21 -10.63 1.45
CA GLU A 101 7.79 -11.28 2.61
C GLU A 101 7.17 -10.65 3.85
N ARG A 102 6.61 -11.47 4.74
CA ARG A 102 6.04 -10.98 6.02
C ARG A 102 7.05 -10.05 6.69
N ILE A 103 6.59 -8.91 7.21
CA ILE A 103 7.46 -8.05 8.00
C ILE A 103 7.83 -8.80 9.28
N VAL A 104 9.08 -9.24 9.37
CA VAL A 104 9.67 -9.75 10.62
C VAL A 104 10.26 -8.56 11.35
N VAL A 105 9.63 -8.15 12.45
CA VAL A 105 10.22 -7.22 13.40
C VAL A 105 10.86 -8.06 14.48
N ASN A 106 12.19 -8.04 14.60
CA ASN A 106 12.84 -8.56 15.80
C ASN A 106 12.52 -7.59 16.93
N CYS A 107 11.64 -8.04 17.82
CA CYS A 107 11.26 -7.33 19.04
C CYS A 107 12.32 -7.57 20.12
#